data_AF-A0A3D2W738-F1
#
_entry.id   AF-A0A3D2W738-F1
#
_cell.length_a   1.000
_cell.length_b   1.000
_cell.length_c   1.000
_cell.angle_alpha   90.00
_cell.angle_beta   90.00
_cell.angle_gamma   90.00
#
_symmetry.space_group_name_H-M   'P 1'
#
loop_
_entity.id
_entity.type
_entity.pdbx_description
1 polymer ?
#
loop_
_entity_poly.entity_id
_entity_poly.type
_entity_poly.pdbx_seq_one_letter_code
_entity_poly.pdbx_strand_id
1 'polypeptide(L)'
;MSEKKKNMKRKIFRILLIFAIVFAAYNAVWFGWSRIRYGKLTDGMEKADFSSFIVPRYIFTDDEGYDYLVKYPDYLSFSGNMSVGLPAVNENPFRDALNIWPKINGQYELGVLLYDADGSQYAVYIDDEGNALSEEDKEAVSRHKEAIKDLLNKADEKWSILELRR
;
A
#
# COMPACT_ATOMS: atom_id res chain seq x y z
N MET A 1 54.60 11.04 -4.43
CA MET A 1 53.56 10.00 -4.68
C MET A 1 53.56 9.68 -6.18
N SER A 2 53.69 8.41 -6.57
CA SER A 2 53.77 7.98 -8.00
C SER A 2 52.57 8.48 -8.84
N GLU A 3 52.81 8.90 -10.09
CA GLU A 3 51.76 9.29 -11.05
C GLU A 3 50.68 8.21 -11.21
N LYS A 4 51.09 6.93 -11.20
CA LYS A 4 50.17 5.78 -11.26
C LYS A 4 49.19 5.78 -10.08
N LYS A 5 49.66 6.10 -8.87
CA LYS A 5 48.81 6.26 -7.67
C LYS A 5 47.87 7.48 -7.79
N LYS A 6 48.33 8.60 -8.36
CA LYS A 6 47.51 9.81 -8.58
C LYS A 6 46.39 9.58 -9.60
N ASN A 7 46.68 8.88 -10.69
CA ASN A 7 45.71 8.52 -11.72
C ASN A 7 44.67 7.51 -11.20
N MET A 8 45.08 6.54 -10.37
CA MET A 8 44.17 5.61 -9.73
C MET A 8 43.20 6.30 -8.76
N LYS A 9 43.69 7.23 -7.92
CA LYS A 9 42.84 8.04 -7.03
C LYS A 9 41.78 8.85 -7.79
N ARG A 10 42.16 9.47 -8.92
CA ARG A 10 41.23 10.22 -9.79
C ARG A 10 40.16 9.30 -10.40
N LYS A 11 40.53 8.08 -10.83
CA LYS A 11 39.58 7.09 -11.35
C LYS A 11 38.58 6.65 -10.28
N ILE A 12 39.06 6.31 -9.08
CA ILE A 12 38.21 5.93 -7.94
C ILE A 12 37.25 7.08 -7.58
N PHE A 13 37.75 8.32 -7.50
CA PHE A 13 36.89 9.47 -7.22
C PHE A 13 35.80 9.67 -8.27
N ARG A 14 36.12 9.52 -9.56
CA ARG A 14 35.10 9.58 -10.64
C ARG A 14 34.05 8.48 -10.50
N ILE A 15 34.47 7.26 -10.16
CA ILE A 15 33.56 6.14 -9.93
C ILE A 15 32.63 6.45 -8.75
N LEU A 16 33.17 6.89 -7.61
CA LEU A 16 32.39 7.28 -6.44
C LEU A 16 31.42 8.42 -6.76
N LEU A 17 31.84 9.40 -7.56
CA LEU A 17 30.99 10.50 -8.00
C LEU A 17 29.83 9.99 -8.88
N ILE A 18 30.11 9.10 -9.83
CA ILE A 18 29.07 8.48 -10.66
C ILE A 18 28.08 7.69 -9.79
N PHE A 19 28.57 6.89 -8.84
CA PHE A 19 27.71 6.18 -7.89
C PHE A 19 26.85 7.14 -7.06
N ALA A 20 27.42 8.24 -6.55
CA ALA A 20 26.67 9.24 -5.81
C ALA A 20 25.58 9.91 -6.65
N ILE A 21 25.86 10.21 -7.93
CA ILE A 21 24.88 10.80 -8.86
C ILE A 21 23.76 9.81 -9.15
N VAL A 22 24.08 8.55 -9.45
CA VAL A 22 23.07 7.51 -9.71
C VAL A 22 22.21 7.27 -8.46
N PHE A 23 22.83 7.21 -7.29
CA PHE A 23 22.12 7.09 -6.02
C PHE A 23 21.18 8.27 -5.77
N ALA A 24 21.65 9.51 -5.97
CA ALA A 24 20.82 10.70 -5.82
C ALA A 24 19.65 10.73 -6.83
N ALA A 25 19.90 10.35 -8.09
CA ALA A 25 18.87 10.27 -9.12
C ALA A 25 17.81 9.21 -8.77
N TYR A 26 18.22 8.04 -8.31
CA TYR A 26 17.29 6.98 -7.89
C TYR A 26 16.40 7.44 -6.72
N ASN A 27 16.97 8.12 -5.73
CA ASN A 27 16.22 8.70 -4.61
C ASN A 27 15.24 9.77 -5.08
N ALA A 28 15.65 10.67 -5.98
CA ALA A 28 14.79 11.72 -6.51
C ALA A 28 13.60 11.14 -7.30
N VAL A 29 13.86 10.14 -8.14
CA VAL A 29 12.82 9.42 -8.91
C VAL A 29 11.85 8.73 -7.96
N TRP A 30 12.34 7.96 -6.99
CA TRP A 30 11.51 7.27 -6.02
C TRP A 30 10.65 8.24 -5.19
N PHE A 31 11.26 9.31 -4.68
CA PHE A 31 10.56 10.32 -3.89
C PHE A 31 9.49 11.03 -4.74
N GLY A 32 9.84 11.51 -5.93
CA GLY A 32 8.88 12.16 -6.82
C GLY A 32 7.72 11.25 -7.22
N TRP A 33 8.02 10.01 -7.62
CA TRP A 33 7.02 9.02 -8.00
C TRP A 33 6.06 8.70 -6.84
N SER A 34 6.58 8.45 -5.64
CA SER A 34 5.74 8.14 -4.47
C SER A 34 4.82 9.31 -4.10
N ARG A 35 5.31 10.56 -4.15
CA ARG A 35 4.49 11.75 -3.89
C ARG A 35 3.38 11.95 -4.92
N ILE A 36 3.69 11.79 -6.20
CA ILE A 36 2.70 11.96 -7.26
C ILE A 36 1.63 10.88 -7.18
N ARG A 37 2.04 9.62 -7.01
CA ARG A 37 1.11 8.48 -7.01
C ARG A 37 0.24 8.47 -5.77
N TYR A 38 0.84 8.54 -4.57
CA TYR A 38 0.08 8.41 -3.32
C TYR A 38 -0.55 9.74 -2.89
N GLY A 39 -0.08 10.89 -3.39
CA GLY A 39 -0.72 12.18 -3.13
C GLY A 39 -2.18 12.22 -3.56
N LYS A 40 -2.49 11.60 -4.71
CA LYS A 40 -3.87 11.45 -5.20
C LYS A 40 -4.73 10.54 -4.33
N LEU A 41 -4.14 9.48 -3.78
CA LEU A 41 -4.84 8.49 -2.95
C LEU A 41 -5.19 9.04 -1.56
N THR A 42 -4.50 10.10 -1.13
CA THR A 42 -4.65 10.71 0.20
C THR A 42 -5.42 12.01 0.19
N ASP A 43 -6.11 12.34 -0.90
CA ASP A 43 -6.91 13.56 -0.98
C ASP A 43 -8.05 13.52 0.04
N GLY A 44 -8.21 14.63 0.78
CA GLY A 44 -9.18 14.74 1.87
C GLY A 44 -8.92 13.85 3.10
N MET A 45 -7.75 13.20 3.21
CA MET A 45 -7.40 12.37 4.37
C MET A 45 -6.53 13.13 5.38
N GLU A 46 -6.62 12.76 6.65
CA GLU A 46 -5.81 13.32 7.74
C GLU A 46 -4.53 12.50 7.95
N LYS A 47 -3.48 13.11 8.51
CA LYS A 47 -2.27 12.35 8.84
C LYS A 47 -2.50 11.50 10.09
N ALA A 48 -2.12 10.23 10.01
CA ALA A 48 -2.14 9.34 11.18
C ALA A 48 -1.08 9.75 12.23
N ASP A 49 -1.30 9.42 13.50
CA ASP A 49 -0.38 9.74 14.60
C ASP A 49 1.04 9.19 14.39
N PHE A 50 1.16 8.01 13.78
CA PHE A 50 2.43 7.33 13.47
C PHE A 50 2.95 7.65 12.06
N SER A 51 2.44 8.71 11.43
CA SER A 51 2.89 9.20 10.13
C SER A 51 4.28 9.84 10.23
N SER A 52 5.14 9.59 9.25
CA SER A 52 6.48 10.18 9.19
C SER A 52 6.65 10.98 7.90
N PHE A 53 7.65 11.86 7.86
CA PHE A 53 7.96 12.59 6.63
C PHE A 53 8.37 11.63 5.49
N ILE A 54 9.15 10.60 5.78
CA ILE A 54 9.69 9.68 4.76
C ILE A 54 8.64 8.67 4.31
N VAL A 55 7.88 8.11 5.26
CA VAL A 55 6.79 7.16 5.01
C VAL A 55 5.50 7.76 5.59
N PRO A 56 4.86 8.69 4.86
CA PRO A 56 3.58 9.25 5.27
C PRO A 56 2.51 8.19 5.39
N ARG A 57 1.63 8.40 6.35
CA ARG A 57 0.43 7.60 6.57
C ARG A 57 -0.74 8.52 6.80
N TYR A 58 -1.86 8.18 6.19
CA TYR A 58 -3.09 8.96 6.22
C TYR A 58 -4.26 8.06 6.59
N ILE A 59 -5.21 8.64 7.31
CA ILE A 59 -6.43 8.00 7.75
C ILE A 59 -7.64 8.89 7.41
N PHE A 60 -8.79 8.27 7.24
CA PHE A 60 -10.07 8.92 7.03
C PHE A 60 -11.16 7.95 7.46
N THR A 61 -12.19 8.44 8.12
CA THR A 61 -13.39 7.66 8.45
C THR A 61 -14.56 8.31 7.73
N ASP A 62 -15.34 7.54 6.96
CA ASP A 62 -16.50 8.08 6.26
C ASP A 62 -17.72 8.26 7.21
N ASP A 63 -18.79 8.86 6.69
CA ASP A 63 -20.02 9.11 7.45
C ASP A 63 -20.76 7.82 7.87
N GLU A 64 -20.42 6.69 7.25
CA GLU A 64 -20.94 5.35 7.59
C GLU A 64 -20.05 4.59 8.58
N GLY A 65 -18.91 5.19 8.97
CA GLY A 65 -17.97 4.65 9.94
C GLY A 65 -16.92 3.71 9.35
N TYR A 66 -16.78 3.62 8.03
CA TYR A 66 -15.71 2.84 7.39
C TYR A 66 -14.37 3.54 7.56
N ASP A 67 -13.35 2.79 7.97
CA ASP A 67 -12.01 3.32 8.17
C ASP A 67 -11.16 3.10 6.93
N TYR A 68 -10.53 4.17 6.45
CA TYR A 68 -9.65 4.18 5.30
C TYR A 68 -8.24 4.51 5.77
N LEU A 69 -7.26 3.74 5.29
CA LEU A 69 -5.85 4.00 5.55
C LEU A 69 -5.07 3.99 4.24
N VAL A 70 -4.12 4.93 4.11
CA VAL A 70 -3.11 4.91 3.05
C VAL A 70 -1.74 5.09 3.68
N LYS A 71 -0.89 4.09 3.51
CA LYS A 71 0.53 4.12 3.83
C LYS A 71 1.33 4.25 2.53
N TYR A 72 2.19 5.26 2.48
CA TYR A 72 3.15 5.41 1.40
C TYR A 72 4.17 4.26 1.39
N PRO A 73 4.80 3.95 0.25
CA PRO A 73 5.82 2.92 0.18
C PRO A 73 6.96 3.17 1.15
N ASP A 74 7.52 2.09 1.71
CA ASP A 74 8.75 2.18 2.48
C ASP A 74 9.92 2.65 1.60
N TYR A 75 11.00 3.13 2.23
CA TYR A 75 12.14 3.71 1.54
C TYR A 75 12.65 2.82 0.39
N LEU A 76 12.68 3.38 -0.83
CA LEU A 76 13.08 2.72 -2.07
C LEU A 76 12.21 1.50 -2.49
N SER A 77 11.02 1.34 -1.91
CA SER A 77 9.98 0.41 -2.36
C SER A 77 8.96 1.10 -3.28
N PHE A 78 8.39 0.36 -4.22
CA PHE A 78 7.35 0.85 -5.13
C PHE A 78 5.95 0.32 -4.78
N SER A 79 5.79 -0.28 -3.60
CA SER A 79 4.48 -0.71 -3.10
C SER A 79 4.27 -0.18 -1.69
N GLY A 80 3.18 0.55 -1.52
CA GLY A 80 2.64 0.99 -0.25
C GLY A 80 1.43 0.14 0.10
N ASN A 81 0.56 0.64 0.98
CA ASN A 81 -0.64 -0.09 1.39
C ASN A 81 -1.83 0.86 1.41
N MET A 82 -2.98 0.42 0.92
CA MET A 82 -4.26 1.03 1.20
C MET A 82 -5.13 0.01 1.93
N SER A 83 -6.03 0.48 2.78
CA SER A 83 -6.96 -0.41 3.47
C SER A 83 -8.30 0.25 3.68
N VAL A 84 -9.36 -0.56 3.63
CA VAL A 84 -10.71 -0.22 4.07
C VAL A 84 -11.09 -1.22 5.16
N GLY A 85 -11.53 -0.75 6.31
CA GLY A 85 -12.06 -1.57 7.40
C GLY A 85 -13.56 -1.38 7.55
N LEU A 86 -14.28 -2.46 7.88
CA LEU A 86 -15.68 -2.36 8.28
C LEU A 86 -15.84 -1.49 9.54
N PRO A 87 -16.97 -0.79 9.69
CA PRO A 87 -17.23 0.04 10.87
C PRO A 87 -17.15 -0.77 12.17
N ALA A 88 -16.43 -0.26 13.16
CA ALA A 88 -16.33 -0.88 14.47
C ALA A 88 -17.73 -1.10 15.09
N VAL A 89 -17.92 -2.23 15.76
CA VAL A 89 -19.16 -2.54 16.49
C VAL A 89 -18.82 -2.60 17.98
N ASN A 90 -19.41 -1.69 18.74
CA ASN A 90 -19.08 -1.47 20.15
C ASN A 90 -17.58 -1.12 20.32
N GLU A 91 -16.93 -1.70 21.32
CA GLU A 91 -15.50 -1.51 21.59
C GLU A 91 -14.61 -2.49 20.80
N ASN A 92 -15.15 -3.30 19.88
CA ASN A 92 -14.34 -4.22 19.08
C ASN A 92 -13.88 -3.56 17.77
N PRO A 93 -12.59 -3.19 17.64
CA PRO A 93 -12.05 -2.62 16.41
C PRO A 93 -11.72 -3.69 15.36
N PHE A 94 -11.77 -4.98 15.72
CA PHE A 94 -11.34 -6.08 14.87
C PHE A 94 -12.52 -6.60 14.05
N ARG A 95 -12.65 -6.05 12.85
CA ARG A 95 -13.60 -6.48 11.83
C ARG A 95 -12.91 -6.69 10.50
N ASP A 96 -13.65 -7.26 9.57
CA ASP A 96 -13.14 -7.54 8.24
C ASP A 96 -12.57 -6.27 7.60
N ALA A 97 -11.43 -6.43 6.94
CA ALA A 97 -10.75 -5.34 6.27
C ALA A 97 -10.18 -5.80 4.93
N LEU A 98 -10.24 -4.92 3.95
CA LEU A 98 -9.57 -5.06 2.68
C LEU A 98 -8.20 -4.39 2.76
N ASN A 99 -7.19 -5.05 2.23
CA ASN A 99 -5.86 -4.54 1.97
C ASN A 99 -5.63 -4.50 0.45
N ILE A 100 -5.04 -3.40 -0.01
CA ILE A 100 -4.83 -3.11 -1.42
C ILE A 100 -3.39 -2.67 -1.59
N TRP A 101 -2.61 -3.40 -2.37
CA TRP A 101 -1.22 -3.08 -2.69
C TRP A 101 -1.09 -2.57 -4.13
N PRO A 102 -0.85 -1.27 -4.34
CA PRO A 102 -0.67 -0.73 -5.69
C PRO A 102 0.65 -1.22 -6.30
N LYS A 103 0.57 -1.89 -7.45
CA LYS A 103 1.73 -2.31 -8.25
C LYS A 103 2.23 -1.16 -9.12
N ILE A 104 3.52 -1.18 -9.46
CA ILE A 104 4.15 -0.10 -10.24
C ILE A 104 3.47 0.13 -11.60
N ASN A 105 2.91 -0.91 -12.21
CA ASN A 105 2.21 -0.88 -13.50
C ASN A 105 0.78 -0.33 -13.43
N GLY A 106 0.29 0.09 -12.25
CA GLY A 106 -1.06 0.63 -12.08
C GLY A 106 -2.06 -0.39 -11.54
N GLN A 107 -1.77 -1.69 -11.64
CA GLN A 107 -2.65 -2.74 -11.11
C GLN A 107 -2.63 -2.78 -9.58
N TYR A 108 -3.56 -3.53 -9.00
CA TYR A 108 -3.67 -3.76 -7.57
C TYR A 108 -3.54 -5.25 -7.25
N GLU A 109 -2.90 -5.55 -6.13
CA GLU A 109 -3.05 -6.83 -5.45
C GLU A 109 -4.01 -6.64 -4.27
N LEU A 110 -4.91 -7.59 -4.08
CA LEU A 110 -5.96 -7.50 -3.09
C LEU A 110 -5.81 -8.64 -2.09
N GLY A 111 -6.04 -8.31 -0.83
CA GLY A 111 -6.16 -9.30 0.23
C GLY A 111 -7.15 -8.83 1.28
N VAL A 112 -7.71 -9.75 2.03
CA VAL A 112 -8.66 -9.48 3.09
C VAL A 112 -8.17 -10.04 4.41
N LEU A 113 -8.44 -9.32 5.47
CA LEU A 113 -8.33 -9.78 6.84
C LEU A 113 -9.75 -10.08 7.31
N LEU A 114 -10.05 -11.34 7.63
CA LEU A 114 -11.39 -11.80 8.00
C LEU A 114 -11.41 -12.25 9.46
N TYR A 115 -12.47 -11.91 10.17
CA TYR A 115 -12.64 -12.22 11.60
C TYR A 115 -13.94 -12.98 11.84
N ASP A 116 -13.82 -14.26 12.22
CA ASP A 116 -14.96 -15.06 12.63
C ASP A 116 -15.37 -14.73 14.08
N ALA A 117 -16.63 -15.04 14.42
CA ALA A 117 -17.19 -14.78 15.75
C ALA A 117 -16.52 -15.58 16.88
N ASP A 118 -15.82 -16.67 16.55
CA ASP A 118 -15.04 -17.49 17.49
C ASP A 118 -13.65 -16.91 17.78
N GLY A 119 -13.29 -15.79 17.14
CA GLY A 119 -11.98 -15.14 17.26
C GLY A 119 -10.94 -15.63 16.25
N SER A 120 -11.31 -16.55 15.36
CA SER A 120 -10.42 -16.96 14.26
C SER A 120 -10.18 -15.81 13.29
N GLN A 121 -8.94 -15.71 12.81
CA GLN A 121 -8.51 -14.67 11.89
C GLN A 121 -7.88 -15.29 10.63
N TYR A 122 -8.29 -14.80 9.47
CA TYR A 122 -7.77 -15.24 8.18
C TYR A 122 -7.18 -14.06 7.42
N ALA A 123 -6.01 -14.26 6.79
CA ALA A 123 -5.40 -13.29 5.89
C ALA A 123 -5.31 -13.94 4.51
N VAL A 124 -6.17 -13.52 3.58
CA VAL A 124 -6.41 -14.23 2.32
C VAL A 124 -6.17 -13.30 1.14
N TYR A 125 -5.49 -13.77 0.10
CA TYR A 125 -5.45 -13.06 -1.17
C TYR A 125 -6.71 -13.37 -1.99
N ILE A 126 -7.28 -12.32 -2.57
CA ILE A 126 -8.50 -12.41 -3.39
C ILE A 126 -8.27 -11.83 -4.78
N ASP A 127 -9.07 -12.29 -5.74
CA ASP A 127 -9.24 -11.57 -7.00
C ASP A 127 -10.14 -10.33 -6.81
N ASP A 128 -10.38 -9.60 -7.88
CA ASP A 128 -11.17 -8.38 -7.85
C ASP A 128 -12.69 -8.61 -7.87
N GLU A 129 -13.11 -9.86 -8.03
CA GLU A 129 -14.50 -10.28 -7.83
C GLU A 129 -14.75 -10.71 -6.37
N GLY A 130 -13.72 -10.70 -5.53
CA GLY A 130 -13.80 -11.10 -4.13
C GLY A 130 -13.67 -12.60 -3.90
N ASN A 131 -13.18 -13.38 -4.88
CA ASN A 131 -12.95 -14.81 -4.73
C ASN A 131 -11.54 -15.09 -4.20
N ALA A 132 -11.39 -16.12 -3.38
CA ALA A 132 -10.08 -16.58 -2.92
C ALA A 132 -9.20 -17.03 -4.09
N LEU A 133 -7.91 -16.65 -4.06
CA LEU A 133 -6.92 -17.16 -5.01
C LEU A 133 -6.44 -18.58 -4.68
N SER A 134 -6.59 -19.02 -3.43
CA SER A 134 -6.25 -20.35 -2.94
C SER A 134 -7.50 -21.17 -2.63
N GLU A 135 -7.46 -22.47 -2.91
CA GLU A 135 -8.54 -23.41 -2.57
C GLU A 135 -8.76 -23.50 -1.05
N GLU A 136 -7.69 -23.42 -0.26
CA GLU A 136 -7.72 -23.55 1.20
C GLU A 136 -8.52 -22.41 1.86
N ASP A 137 -8.56 -21.25 1.23
CA ASP A 137 -9.20 -20.04 1.78
C ASP A 137 -10.65 -19.85 1.31
N LYS A 138 -11.12 -20.68 0.36
CA LYS A 138 -12.46 -20.54 -0.22
C LYS A 138 -13.57 -20.58 0.81
N GLU A 139 -13.44 -21.42 1.83
CA GLU A 139 -14.46 -21.57 2.86
C GLU A 139 -14.58 -20.29 3.69
N ALA A 140 -13.46 -19.74 4.14
CA ALA A 140 -13.41 -18.48 4.88
C ALA A 140 -13.96 -17.32 4.03
N VAL A 141 -13.49 -17.17 2.79
CA VAL A 141 -13.99 -16.12 1.89
C VAL A 141 -15.49 -16.24 1.62
N SER A 142 -16.00 -17.47 1.46
CA SER A 142 -17.44 -17.71 1.23
C SER A 142 -18.30 -17.25 2.41
N ARG A 143 -17.86 -17.48 3.66
CA ARG A 143 -18.57 -17.01 4.87
C ARG A 143 -18.66 -15.48 4.95
N HIS A 144 -17.65 -14.78 4.42
CA HIS A 144 -17.53 -13.32 4.49
C HIS A 144 -17.88 -12.60 3.19
N LYS A 145 -18.54 -13.27 2.24
CA LYS A 145 -18.73 -12.76 0.88
C LYS A 145 -19.39 -11.38 0.80
N GLU A 146 -20.42 -11.12 1.60
CA GLU A 146 -21.09 -9.81 1.60
C GLU A 146 -20.18 -8.71 2.17
N ALA A 147 -19.44 -8.99 3.25
CA ALA A 147 -18.47 -8.05 3.79
C ALA A 147 -17.36 -7.70 2.79
N ILE A 148 -16.82 -8.71 2.09
CA ILE A 148 -15.80 -8.53 1.05
C ILE A 148 -16.34 -7.64 -0.08
N LYS A 149 -17.57 -7.90 -0.52
CA LYS A 149 -18.22 -7.10 -1.57
C LYS A 149 -18.40 -5.65 -1.14
N ASP A 150 -18.86 -5.41 0.08
CA ASP A 150 -19.03 -4.05 0.61
C ASP A 150 -17.70 -3.31 0.69
N LEU A 151 -16.64 -3.98 1.17
CA LEU A 151 -15.30 -3.42 1.24
C LEU A 151 -14.73 -3.09 -0.14
N LEU A 152 -14.94 -3.95 -1.14
CA LEU A 152 -14.53 -3.69 -2.53
C LEU A 152 -15.26 -2.49 -3.12
N ASN A 153 -16.58 -2.39 -2.92
CA ASN A 153 -17.38 -1.25 -3.38
C ASN A 153 -16.89 0.05 -2.74
N LYS A 154 -16.69 0.06 -1.41
CA LYS A 154 -16.20 1.23 -0.67
C LYS A 154 -14.80 1.66 -1.10
N ALA A 155 -13.92 0.70 -1.41
CA ALA A 155 -12.61 1.00 -1.96
C ALA A 155 -12.68 1.57 -3.39
N ASP A 156 -13.59 1.06 -4.23
CA ASP A 156 -13.79 1.56 -5.59
C ASP A 156 -14.40 2.97 -5.61
N GLU A 157 -15.36 3.24 -4.74
CA GLU A 157 -15.93 4.60 -4.56
C GLU A 157 -14.84 5.62 -4.16
N LYS A 158 -13.90 5.22 -3.30
CA LYS A 158 -12.84 6.10 -2.81
C LYS A 158 -11.69 6.28 -3.79
N TRP A 159 -11.28 5.21 -4.48
CA TRP A 159 -10.02 5.17 -5.23
C TRP A 159 -10.12 4.63 -6.66
N SER A 160 -11.32 4.30 -7.14
CA SER A 160 -11.58 3.80 -8.50
C SER A 160 -10.70 2.59 -8.87
N ILE A 161 -10.53 1.66 -7.91
CA ILE A 161 -9.61 0.52 -8.05
C ILE A 161 -10.08 -0.52 -9.07
N LEU A 162 -11.37 -0.52 -9.44
CA LEU A 162 -11.98 -1.42 -10.44
C LEU A 162 -12.13 -0.74 -11.81
N GLU A 163 -12.10 0.61 -11.90
CA GLU A 163 -12.26 1.35 -13.16
C GLU A 163 -11.09 1.18 -14.14
N LEU A 164 -9.91 0.73 -13.69
CA LEU A 164 -8.76 0.41 -14.56
C LEU A 164 -9.00 -0.78 -15.53
N ARG A 165 -10.24 -1.29 -15.61
CA ARG A 165 -10.71 -2.34 -16.53
C ARG A 165 -11.61 -1.86 -17.69
N ARG A 166 -11.97 -0.58 -17.78
CA ARG A 166 -12.78 -0.06 -18.91
C ARG A 166 -11.94 0.49 -20.05
#